data_AF-A0A127QA22-F1
#
_entry.id   AF-A0A127QA22-F1
#
_cell.length_a   1.000
_cell.length_b   1.000
_cell.length_c   1.000
_cell.angle_alpha   90.00
_cell.angle_beta   90.00
_cell.angle_gamma   90.00
#
_symmetry.space_group_name_H-M   'P 1'
#
loop_
_entity.id
_entity.type
_entity.pdbx_description
1 polymer ?
#
loop_
_entity_poly.entity_id
_entity_poly.type
_entity_poly.pdbx_seq_one_letter_code
_entity_poly.pdbx_strand_id
1 'polypeptide(L)'
;MTSIPSPTHSLTETAHQSFSWLTEDLRMNASAQFMAITLDISLGIQTCLSLTYASDLAREQRDDAFPPPLNVADTESLTRLAMAAARMLSERAQSHIDVLNDMHARGDNGKRNM
;
A
#
# COMPACT_ATOMS: atom_id res chain seq x y z
N MET A 1 6.63 -38.31 40.47
CA MET A 1 5.76 -38.05 39.31
C MET A 1 5.32 -36.60 39.39
N THR A 2 5.97 -35.71 38.64
CA THR A 2 5.66 -34.27 38.59
C THR A 2 5.34 -33.91 37.16
N SER A 3 4.07 -33.63 36.90
CA SER A 3 3.54 -33.21 35.60
C SER A 3 3.95 -31.76 35.34
N ILE A 4 4.64 -31.50 34.23
CA ILE A 4 4.95 -30.15 33.76
C ILE A 4 3.72 -29.62 33.02
N PRO A 5 3.16 -28.45 33.36
CA PRO A 5 2.07 -27.87 32.59
C PRO A 5 2.62 -27.35 31.26
N SER A 6 2.01 -27.81 30.16
CA SER A 6 2.30 -27.30 28.82
C SER A 6 1.85 -25.84 28.71
N PRO A 7 2.65 -24.96 28.07
CA PRO A 7 2.22 -23.58 27.83
C PRO A 7 1.07 -23.60 26.83
N THR A 8 -0.10 -23.15 27.27
CA THR A 8 -1.23 -22.84 26.38
C THR A 8 -0.80 -21.63 25.55
N HIS A 9 -0.23 -21.89 24.38
CA HIS A 9 -0.14 -20.87 23.34
C HIS A 9 -1.58 -20.52 22.95
N SER A 10 -2.13 -19.47 23.55
CA SER A 10 -3.21 -18.74 22.91
C SER A 10 -2.63 -18.24 21.60
N LEU A 11 -2.97 -18.93 20.51
CA LEU A 11 -2.91 -18.36 19.17
C LEU A 11 -3.84 -17.14 19.23
N THR A 12 -3.31 -16.01 19.67
CA THR A 12 -3.84 -14.71 19.27
C THR A 12 -3.78 -14.75 17.76
N GLU A 13 -4.91 -15.08 17.15
CA GLU A 13 -5.23 -14.75 15.78
C GLU A 13 -4.73 -13.32 15.59
N THR A 14 -3.56 -13.17 14.98
CA THR A 14 -3.17 -11.90 14.42
C THR A 14 -4.15 -11.69 13.29
N ALA A 15 -5.31 -11.15 13.65
CA ALA A 15 -6.32 -10.71 12.71
C ALA A 15 -5.58 -9.72 11.81
N HIS A 16 -5.18 -10.18 10.63
CA HIS A 16 -4.63 -9.34 9.59
C HIS A 16 -5.68 -8.27 9.34
N GLN A 17 -5.53 -7.11 9.96
CA GLN A 17 -6.29 -5.94 9.56
C GLN A 17 -5.71 -5.54 8.21
N SER A 18 -6.55 -5.58 7.19
CA SER A 18 -6.24 -4.94 5.93
C SER A 18 -5.86 -3.48 6.21
N PHE A 19 -4.84 -2.98 5.51
CA PHE A 19 -4.61 -1.55 5.45
C PHE A 19 -5.91 -0.87 4.97
N SER A 20 -6.21 0.31 5.52
CA SER A 20 -7.47 1.08 5.43
C SER A 20 -8.78 0.29 5.63
N TRP A 21 -9.48 0.58 6.73
CA TRP A 21 -10.77 -0.05 7.03
C TRP A 21 -11.94 0.78 6.48
N LEU A 22 -12.55 0.30 5.38
CA LEU A 22 -13.86 0.77 4.95
C LEU A 22 -14.95 0.10 5.78
N THR A 23 -15.92 0.89 6.27
CA THR A 23 -17.14 0.34 6.88
C THR A 23 -17.92 -0.50 5.86
N GLU A 24 -18.70 -1.48 6.33
CA GLU A 24 -19.41 -2.44 5.46
C GLU A 24 -20.25 -1.73 4.39
N ASP A 25 -20.92 -0.64 4.75
CA ASP A 25 -21.76 0.15 3.83
C ASP A 25 -20.97 0.78 2.67
N LEU A 26 -19.67 1.05 2.87
CA LEU A 26 -18.80 1.65 1.86
C LEU A 26 -18.07 0.59 1.03
N ARG A 27 -18.13 -0.69 1.40
CA ARG A 27 -17.45 -1.77 0.67
C ARG A 27 -17.98 -1.96 -0.74
N MET A 28 -19.24 -1.63 -1.02
CA MET A 28 -19.79 -1.73 -2.37
C MET A 28 -19.59 -0.45 -3.20
N ASN A 29 -19.00 0.60 -2.62
CA ASN A 29 -18.75 1.86 -3.31
C ASN A 29 -17.36 1.83 -3.99
N ALA A 30 -17.35 1.83 -5.33
CA ALA A 30 -16.13 1.76 -6.12
C ALA A 30 -15.16 2.93 -5.87
N SER A 31 -15.66 4.14 -5.61
CA SER A 31 -14.83 5.31 -5.27
C SER A 31 -14.21 5.17 -3.89
N ALA A 32 -14.96 4.67 -2.91
CA ALA A 32 -14.44 4.40 -1.57
C ALA A 32 -13.34 3.33 -1.60
N GLN A 33 -13.55 2.24 -2.33
CA GLN A 33 -12.53 1.21 -2.56
C GLN A 33 -11.26 1.79 -3.20
N PHE A 34 -11.42 2.64 -4.23
CA PHE A 34 -10.28 3.27 -4.89
C PHE A 34 -9.49 4.17 -3.94
N MET A 35 -10.16 4.97 -3.10
CA MET A 35 -9.50 5.82 -2.10
C MET A 35 -8.76 4.98 -1.05
N ALA A 36 -9.38 3.91 -0.55
CA ALA A 36 -8.78 2.98 0.40
C ALA A 36 -7.47 2.38 -0.16
N ILE A 37 -7.54 1.78 -1.35
CA ILE A 37 -6.37 1.22 -2.04
C ILE A 37 -5.29 2.28 -2.29
N THR A 38 -5.69 3.48 -2.70
CA THR A 38 -4.76 4.60 -2.94
C THR A 38 -4.02 4.97 -1.68
N LEU A 39 -4.71 5.07 -0.54
CA LEU A 39 -4.12 5.40 0.75
C LEU A 39 -3.10 4.34 1.16
N ASP A 40 -3.47 3.07 1.09
CA ASP A 40 -2.60 1.96 1.53
C ASP A 40 -1.34 1.86 0.70
N ILE A 41 -1.47 1.93 -0.63
CA ILE A 41 -0.33 1.90 -1.54
C ILE A 41 0.57 3.11 -1.31
N SER A 42 -0.02 4.31 -1.13
CA SER A 42 0.76 5.54 -0.90
C SER A 42 1.55 5.48 0.41
N LEU A 43 0.93 4.99 1.50
CA LEU A 43 1.62 4.77 2.76
C LEU A 43 2.74 3.75 2.62
N GLY A 44 2.49 2.63 1.92
CA GLY A 44 3.52 1.64 1.63
C GLY A 44 4.71 2.21 0.85
N ILE A 45 4.45 3.00 -0.19
CA ILE A 45 5.49 3.71 -0.97
C ILE A 45 6.27 4.66 -0.06
N GLN A 46 5.58 5.46 0.75
CA GLN A 46 6.23 6.38 1.68
C GLN A 46 7.16 5.63 2.64
N THR A 47 6.71 4.54 3.25
CA THR A 47 7.53 3.72 4.14
C THR A 47 8.76 3.17 3.43
N CYS A 48 8.59 2.66 2.20
CA CYS A 48 9.72 2.17 1.38
C CYS A 48 10.77 3.27 1.17
N LEU A 49 10.34 4.46 0.74
CA LEU A 49 11.22 5.59 0.49
C LEU A 49 11.90 6.10 1.76
N SER A 50 11.20 6.12 2.90
CA SER A 50 11.80 6.50 4.19
C SER A 50 12.91 5.55 4.62
N LEU A 51 12.73 4.24 4.42
CA LEU A 51 13.76 3.24 4.74
C LEU A 51 14.97 3.32 3.80
N THR A 52 14.72 3.52 2.50
CA THR A 52 15.78 3.80 1.51
C THR A 52 16.59 5.03 1.94
N TYR A 53 15.91 6.15 2.20
CA TYR A 53 16.54 7.40 2.61
C TYR A 53 17.36 7.25 3.90
N ALA A 54 16.79 6.63 4.94
CA ALA A 54 17.51 6.42 6.20
C ALA A 54 18.76 5.55 6.02
N SER A 55 18.69 4.56 5.14
CA SER A 55 19.83 3.69 4.83
C SER A 55 20.93 4.42 4.06
N ASP A 56 20.56 5.26 3.09
CA ASP A 56 21.52 6.07 2.35
C ASP A 56 22.19 7.11 3.26
N LEU A 57 21.41 7.80 4.08
CA LEU A 57 21.92 8.78 5.05
C LEU A 57 22.91 8.16 6.04
N ALA A 58 22.59 6.98 6.60
CA ALA A 58 23.49 6.29 7.52
C ALA A 58 24.84 5.90 6.87
N ARG A 59 24.81 5.47 5.60
CA ARG A 59 26.03 5.16 4.84
C ARG A 59 26.87 6.41 4.57
N GLU A 60 26.22 7.54 4.29
CA GLU A 60 26.91 8.83 4.09
C GLU A 60 27.57 9.32 5.37
N GLN A 61 26.89 9.18 6.52
CA GLN A 61 27.40 9.60 7.82
C GLN A 61 28.55 8.73 8.34
N ARG A 62 28.60 7.44 7.95
CA ARG A 62 29.61 6.46 8.40
C ARG A 62 29.71 6.37 9.93
N ASP A 63 28.57 6.52 10.61
CA ASP A 63 28.48 6.35 12.05
C ASP A 63 28.19 4.88 12.37
N ASP A 64 29.20 4.18 12.91
CA ASP A 64 29.09 2.77 13.30
C ASP A 64 28.04 2.53 14.40
N ALA A 65 27.67 3.57 15.17
CA ALA A 65 26.60 3.48 16.17
C ALA A 65 25.20 3.45 15.54
N PHE A 66 25.05 3.94 14.31
CA PHE A 66 23.78 3.99 13.58
C PHE A 66 23.95 3.34 12.19
N PRO A 67 24.09 2.01 12.13
CA PRO A 67 24.25 1.32 10.86
C PRO A 67 23.00 1.48 10.00
N PRO A 68 23.14 1.39 8.66
CA PRO A 68 22.02 1.52 7.75
C PRO A 68 20.98 0.41 8.01
N PRO A 69 19.68 0.75 8.10
CA PRO A 69 18.62 -0.24 8.33
C PRO A 69 18.55 -1.34 7.26
N LEU A 70 18.93 -1.00 6.03
CA LEU A 70 18.97 -1.94 4.91
C LEU A 70 20.41 -2.05 4.38
N ASN A 71 20.74 -3.19 3.77
CA ASN A 71 21.94 -3.28 2.93
C ASN A 71 21.66 -2.69 1.53
N VAL A 72 22.71 -2.58 0.69
CA VAL A 72 22.61 -1.93 -0.63
C VAL A 72 21.62 -2.67 -1.55
N ALA A 73 21.65 -4.00 -1.56
CA ALA A 73 20.77 -4.81 -2.42
C ALA A 73 19.29 -4.69 -2.00
N ASP A 74 19.03 -4.64 -0.70
CA ASP A 74 17.69 -4.46 -0.15
C ASP A 74 17.18 -3.03 -0.39
N THR A 75 18.03 -2.01 -0.25
CA THR A 75 17.69 -0.62 -0.61
C THR A 75 17.27 -0.52 -2.08
N GLU A 76 18.03 -1.14 -2.99
CA GLU A 76 17.71 -1.15 -4.42
C GLU A 76 16.39 -1.90 -4.71
N SER A 77 16.20 -3.05 -4.07
CA SER A 77 14.99 -3.87 -4.24
C SER A 77 13.75 -3.16 -3.70
N LEU A 78 13.86 -2.48 -2.55
CA LEU A 78 12.78 -1.69 -1.97
C LEU A 78 12.45 -0.45 -2.81
N THR A 79 13.46 0.17 -3.42
CA THR A 79 13.26 1.28 -4.36
C THR A 79 12.51 0.82 -5.62
N ARG A 80 12.87 -0.35 -6.18
CA ARG A 80 12.10 -0.97 -7.27
C ARG A 80 10.67 -1.30 -6.88
N LEU A 81 10.45 -1.80 -5.67
CA LEU A 81 9.11 -2.07 -5.15
C LEU A 81 8.27 -0.79 -5.09
N ALA A 82 8.83 0.30 -4.55
CA ALA A 82 8.15 1.60 -4.48
C ALA A 82 7.77 2.12 -5.87
N MET A 83 8.67 2.01 -6.86
CA MET A 83 8.38 2.39 -8.24
C MET A 83 7.29 1.52 -8.88
N ALA A 84 7.34 0.20 -8.66
CA ALA A 84 6.33 -0.72 -9.17
C ALA A 84 4.94 -0.43 -8.55
N ALA A 85 4.89 -0.19 -7.24
CA ALA A 85 3.66 0.18 -6.54
C ALA A 85 3.09 1.52 -7.04
N ALA A 86 3.94 2.52 -7.26
CA ALA A 86 3.52 3.81 -7.82
C ALA A 86 2.94 3.63 -9.24
N ARG A 87 3.56 2.79 -10.06
CA ARG A 87 3.06 2.45 -11.39
C ARG A 87 1.69 1.76 -11.32
N MET A 88 1.55 0.75 -10.47
CA MET A 88 0.25 0.07 -10.26
C MET A 88 -0.85 1.05 -9.88
N LEU A 89 -0.54 2.02 -9.00
CA LEU A 89 -1.50 3.05 -8.60
C LEU A 89 -1.87 3.97 -9.78
N SER A 90 -0.89 4.38 -10.59
CA SER A 90 -1.16 5.20 -11.78
C SER A 90 -2.01 4.48 -12.84
N GLU A 91 -1.75 3.18 -13.09
CA GLU A 91 -2.51 2.37 -14.04
C GLU A 91 -3.95 2.18 -13.55
N ARG A 92 -4.13 1.99 -12.24
CA ARG A 92 -5.45 1.91 -11.63
C ARG A 92 -6.20 3.24 -11.72
N ALA A 93 -5.54 4.36 -11.42
CA ALA A 93 -6.14 5.69 -11.54
C ALA A 93 -6.56 6.00 -12.98
N GLN A 94 -5.72 5.67 -13.97
CA GLN A 94 -6.04 5.83 -15.39
C GLN A 94 -7.29 5.02 -15.77
N SER A 95 -7.37 3.76 -15.35
CA SER A 95 -8.53 2.92 -15.59
C SER A 95 -9.83 3.52 -15.03
N HIS A 96 -9.77 4.15 -13.85
CA HIS A 96 -10.92 4.85 -13.27
C HIS A 96 -11.30 6.11 -14.06
N ILE A 97 -10.33 6.88 -14.53
CA ILE A 97 -10.55 8.05 -15.40
C ILE A 97 -11.24 7.64 -16.70
N ASP A 98 -10.77 6.56 -17.33
CA ASP A 98 -11.32 6.07 -18.59
C ASP A 98 -12.80 5.67 -18.44
N VAL A 99 -13.15 4.96 -17.36
CA VAL A 99 -14.55 4.60 -17.04
C VAL A 99 -15.42 5.85 -16.86
N LEU A 100 -14.94 6.86 -16.12
CA LEU A 100 -15.69 8.09 -15.90
C LEU A 100 -15.92 8.87 -17.20
N ASN A 101 -14.91 8.94 -18.07
CA ASN A 101 -15.01 9.57 -19.37
C ASN A 101 -16.01 8.82 -20.28
N ASP A 102 -15.97 7.49 -20.31
CA ASP A 102 -16.90 6.66 -21.06
C ASP A 102 -18.36 6.86 -20.60
N MET A 103 -18.58 6.92 -19.29
CA MET A 103 -19.90 7.21 -18.73
C MET A 103 -20.40 8.59 -19.15
N HIS A 104 -19.53 9.60 -19.14
CA HIS A 104 -19.86 10.95 -19.59
C HIS A 104 -20.23 10.98 -21.08
N ALA A 105 -19.42 10.34 -21.94
CA ALA A 105 -19.66 10.27 -23.38
C ALA A 105 -20.99 9.57 -23.72
N ARG A 106 -21.35 8.51 -23.00
CA ARG A 106 -22.64 7.82 -23.13
C ARG A 106 -23.82 8.70 -22.69
N GLY A 107 -23.67 9.42 -21.59
CA GLY A 107 -24.69 10.33 -21.07
C GLY A 107 -24.95 11.54 -21.99
N ASP A 108 -23.90 12.03 -22.67
CA ASP A 108 -24.00 13.13 -23.63
C ASP A 108 -24.69 12.69 -24.94
N ASN A 109 -24.39 11.48 -25.44
CA ASN A 109 -25.07 10.90 -26.60
C ASN A 109 -26.57 10.62 -26.36
N GLY A 110 -26.98 10.32 -25.13
CA GLY A 110 -28.39 10.17 -24.78
C GLY A 110 -29.18 11.49 -24.80
N LYS A 111 -28.52 12.62 -24.54
CA LYS A 111 -29.13 13.96 -24.55
C LYS A 111 -29.21 14.60 -25.93
N ARG A 112 -28.34 14.22 -26.86
CA ARG A 112 -28.35 14.72 -28.26
C ARG A 112 -29.39 14.05 -29.16
N ASN A 113 -29.94 12.91 -28.73
CA ASN A 113 -30.91 12.13 -29.49
C ASN A 113 -32.37 12.30 -28.99
N MET A 114 -32.62 13.29 -28.13
CA MET A 114 -33.95 13.80 -27.73
C MET A 114 -34.12 15.22 -28.24
#